data_AF-A0A4Q5R5N6-F1
#
_entry.id   AF-A0A4Q5R5N6-F1
#
_cell.length_a   1.000
_cell.length_b   1.000
_cell.length_c   1.000
_cell.angle_alpha   90.00
_cell.angle_beta   90.00
_cell.angle_gamma   90.00
#
_symmetry.space_group_name_H-M   'P 1'
#
loop_
_entity.id
_entity.type
_entity.pdbx_description
1 polymer ?
#
loop_
_entity_poly.entity_id
_entity_poly.type
_entity_poly.pdbx_seq_one_letter_code
_entity_poly.pdbx_strand_id
1 'polypeptide(L)'
;EPQQFLALFALLLVTGFLSGAYPAIVLSGYKPVASLKGKINSSPWNINFRKGLVVFQFATSTVLVICTTIVYKQMQFMQNRELGFSGDQTMIINFEGDGNVQRRLEAVKTSLAGIPGVDGITASSNVPGDAKHGNWSMDFVKNNGDTLQTELPIYLIDFDFLNQFRVPVLAGRPLSRDYPSDTVESILINETAVAKLGFARAEDALGVKVRMYPNDAKIVGIVKDFHFEALQKPVTPLAMRVLRSNYRLLSLKLSGADLGRTITEVSETWQRLVPERPMEFSFLNDGFDRQYAAETRFGKVFAVFSIIAISIACLGLFALALFSVQQRTKEIGIRKVLGAGTSSITLILSRQFMWLVIIGVLIACPIAWSLMTGWLQKFAFRAEPGPFVFLSAGAGALIISMLTIGYHTITAAATNPAKSLRSE
;
A
#
# COMPACT_ATOMS: atom_id res chain seq x y z
N GLU A 1 5.02 24.02 1.55
CA GLU A 1 4.33 24.48 0.34
C GLU A 1 3.10 25.33 0.68
N PRO A 2 3.11 26.65 0.38
CA PRO A 2 2.00 27.57 0.70
C PRO A 2 0.70 27.27 -0.05
N GLN A 3 0.78 26.63 -1.22
CA GLN A 3 -0.38 26.24 -2.03
C GLN A 3 -1.26 25.18 -1.33
N GLN A 4 -0.65 24.25 -0.57
CA GLN A 4 -1.38 23.23 0.18
C GLN A 4 -2.19 23.84 1.33
N PHE A 5 -1.64 24.85 2.01
CA PHE A 5 -2.36 25.57 3.07
C PHE A 5 -3.52 26.40 2.51
N LEU A 6 -3.33 27.04 1.36
CA LEU A 6 -4.40 27.78 0.68
C LEU A 6 -5.56 26.85 0.26
N ALA A 7 -5.23 25.66 -0.25
CA ALA A 7 -6.21 24.64 -0.62
C ALA A 7 -6.98 24.11 0.60
N LEU A 8 -6.30 23.86 1.72
CA LEU A 8 -6.94 23.45 2.98
C LEU A 8 -7.86 24.54 3.54
N PHE A 9 -7.44 25.81 3.48
CA PHE A 9 -8.25 26.94 3.93
C PHE A 9 -9.50 27.13 3.06
N ALA A 10 -9.37 27.04 1.74
CA ALA A 10 -10.50 27.07 0.82
C ALA A 10 -11.48 25.92 1.09
N LEU A 11 -10.96 24.70 1.30
CA LEU A 11 -11.77 23.53 1.66
C LEU A 11 -12.56 23.77 2.96
N LEU A 12 -11.92 24.37 3.97
CA LEU A 12 -12.54 24.67 5.27
C LEU A 12 -13.68 25.69 5.13
N LEU A 13 -13.46 26.75 4.35
CA LEU A 13 -14.51 27.74 4.06
C LEU A 13 -15.69 27.11 3.31
N VAL A 14 -15.42 26.30 2.28
CA VAL A 14 -16.47 25.65 1.49
C VAL A 14 -17.26 24.66 2.34
N THR A 15 -16.58 23.81 3.12
CA THR A 15 -17.24 22.82 3.97
C THR A 15 -18.03 23.47 5.11
N GLY A 16 -17.48 24.51 5.74
CA GLY A 16 -18.18 25.29 6.76
C GLY A 16 -19.42 26.00 6.21
N PHE A 17 -19.30 26.65 5.05
CA PHE A 17 -20.42 27.31 4.39
C PHE A 17 -21.50 26.32 3.99
N LEU A 18 -21.15 25.19 3.36
CA LEU A 18 -22.11 24.16 2.95
C LEU A 18 -22.81 23.50 4.15
N SER A 19 -22.07 23.24 5.24
CA SER A 19 -22.63 22.64 6.46
C SER A 19 -23.58 23.61 7.19
N GLY A 20 -23.25 24.91 7.22
CA GLY A 20 -24.08 25.96 7.84
C GLY A 20 -25.26 26.43 6.99
N ALA A 21 -25.16 26.33 5.66
CA ALA A 21 -26.25 26.70 4.75
C ALA A 21 -27.50 25.83 4.96
N TYR A 22 -27.33 24.55 5.31
CA TYR A 22 -28.45 23.63 5.52
C TYR A 22 -29.37 24.05 6.69
N PRO A 23 -28.89 24.23 7.94
CA PRO A 23 -29.72 24.74 9.02
C PRO A 23 -30.32 26.11 8.70
N ALA A 24 -29.52 27.02 8.10
CA ALA A 24 -29.94 28.38 7.81
C ALA A 24 -31.15 28.43 6.85
N ILE A 25 -31.15 27.64 5.77
CA ILE A 25 -32.26 27.60 4.80
C ILE A 25 -33.50 26.93 5.42
N VAL A 26 -33.32 25.89 6.23
CA VAL A 26 -34.44 25.19 6.88
C VAL A 26 -35.11 26.06 7.96
N LEU A 27 -34.31 26.78 8.75
CA LEU A 27 -34.81 27.67 9.80
C LEU A 27 -35.40 28.97 9.24
N SER A 28 -34.87 29.51 8.14
CA SER A 28 -35.41 30.75 7.55
C SER A 28 -36.79 30.57 6.91
N GLY A 29 -37.13 29.34 6.47
CA GLY A 29 -38.45 29.00 5.92
C GLY A 29 -39.54 28.70 6.95
N TYR A 30 -39.23 28.74 8.26
CA TYR A 30 -40.17 28.36 9.31
C TYR A 30 -41.23 29.45 9.52
N LYS A 31 -42.52 29.13 9.33
CA LYS A 31 -43.66 30.04 9.59
C LYS A 31 -44.27 29.75 10.97
N PRO A 32 -43.99 30.54 12.03
CA PRO A 32 -44.42 30.24 13.40
C PRO A 32 -45.93 30.10 13.56
N VAL A 33 -46.69 30.90 12.80
CA VAL A 33 -48.17 30.94 12.82
C VAL A 33 -48.80 29.62 12.35
N ALA A 34 -48.13 28.87 11.46
CA ALA A 34 -48.64 27.57 11.00
C ALA A 34 -48.46 26.47 12.06
N SER A 35 -47.42 26.57 12.90
CA SER A 35 -47.15 25.61 13.99
C SER A 35 -48.14 25.72 15.14
N LEU A 36 -48.59 26.94 15.46
CA LEU A 36 -49.57 27.22 16.51
C LEU A 36 -51.00 26.76 16.16
N LYS A 37 -51.31 26.57 14.87
CA LYS A 37 -52.62 26.09 14.39
C LYS A 37 -52.71 24.56 14.28
N GLY A 38 -51.76 23.81 14.84
CA GLY A 38 -51.77 22.33 14.86
C GLY A 38 -51.56 21.65 13.49
N LYS A 39 -51.49 22.40 12.39
CA LYS A 39 -51.14 21.87 11.07
C LYS A 39 -49.63 21.88 10.89
N ILE A 40 -48.95 20.96 11.58
CA ILE A 40 -47.57 20.60 11.24
C ILE A 40 -47.66 19.77 9.95
N ASN A 41 -47.84 20.43 8.81
CA ASN A 41 -47.63 19.81 7.52
C ASN A 41 -46.13 19.52 7.41
N SER A 42 -45.73 18.31 7.80
CA SER A 42 -44.39 17.78 7.51
C SER A 42 -44.20 17.80 5.99
N SER A 43 -43.52 18.81 5.47
CA SER A 43 -43.31 18.95 4.02
C SER A 43 -42.60 17.70 3.49
N PRO A 44 -43.15 17.00 2.47
CA PRO A 44 -42.52 15.84 1.84
C PRO A 44 -41.08 16.10 1.40
N TRP A 45 -40.77 17.36 1.10
CA TRP A 45 -39.42 17.86 0.80
C TRP A 45 -38.40 17.53 1.90
N ASN A 46 -38.76 17.70 3.18
CA ASN A 46 -37.85 17.44 4.30
C ASN A 46 -37.54 15.95 4.49
N ILE A 47 -38.46 15.06 4.10
CA ILE A 47 -38.26 13.60 4.20
C ILE A 47 -37.36 13.11 3.06
N ASN A 48 -37.61 13.57 1.83
CA ASN A 48 -36.81 13.16 0.66
C ASN A 48 -35.39 13.71 0.72
N PHE A 49 -35.18 14.92 1.23
CA PHE A 49 -33.85 15.46 1.46
C PHE A 49 -33.04 14.62 2.45
N ARG A 50 -33.64 14.22 3.59
CA ARG A 50 -32.98 13.35 4.58
C ARG A 50 -32.62 11.98 3.99
N LYS A 51 -33.51 11.40 3.16
CA LYS A 51 -33.21 10.16 2.43
C LYS A 51 -32.00 10.33 1.50
N GLY A 52 -31.94 11.43 0.76
CA GLY A 52 -30.77 11.75 -0.08
C GLY A 52 -29.48 11.88 0.72
N LEU A 53 -29.55 12.50 1.90
CA LEU A 53 -28.40 12.63 2.81
C LEU A 53 -27.90 11.27 3.32
N VAL A 54 -28.83 10.35 3.66
CA VAL A 54 -28.49 8.97 4.05
C VAL A 54 -27.86 8.20 2.89
N VAL A 55 -28.41 8.33 1.67
CA VAL A 55 -27.81 7.73 0.46
C VAL A 55 -26.39 8.23 0.26
N PHE A 56 -26.15 9.54 0.41
CA PHE A 56 -24.83 10.14 0.30
C PHE A 56 -23.87 9.61 1.38
N GLN A 57 -24.30 9.54 2.63
CA GLN A 57 -23.49 9.01 3.74
C GLN A 57 -23.08 7.54 3.51
N PHE A 58 -24.02 6.69 3.09
CA PHE A 58 -23.71 5.29 2.75
C PHE A 58 -22.86 5.17 1.48
N ALA A 59 -23.07 6.03 0.48
CA ALA A 59 -22.21 6.06 -0.71
C ALA A 59 -20.77 6.41 -0.34
N THR A 60 -20.55 7.49 0.40
CA THR A 60 -19.20 7.93 0.81
C THR A 60 -18.50 6.90 1.69
N SER A 61 -19.19 6.36 2.70
CA SER A 61 -18.60 5.31 3.56
C SER A 61 -18.27 4.04 2.78
N THR A 62 -19.14 3.61 1.86
CA THR A 62 -18.89 2.43 1.01
C THR A 62 -17.71 2.66 0.07
N VAL A 63 -17.56 3.86 -0.52
CA VAL A 63 -16.38 4.23 -1.32
C VAL A 63 -15.10 4.08 -0.48
N LEU A 64 -15.08 4.63 0.73
CA LEU A 64 -13.90 4.57 1.60
C LEU A 64 -13.55 3.12 1.97
N VAL A 65 -14.53 2.27 2.26
CA VAL A 65 -14.31 0.84 2.55
C VAL A 65 -13.73 0.11 1.35
N ILE A 66 -14.29 0.32 0.15
CA ILE A 66 -13.78 -0.29 -1.10
C ILE A 66 -12.35 0.17 -1.34
N CYS A 67 -12.07 1.47 -1.29
CA CYS A 67 -10.73 2.03 -1.48
C CYS A 67 -9.73 1.43 -0.48
N THR A 68 -10.07 1.39 0.81
CA THR A 68 -9.22 0.81 1.87
C THR A 68 -8.91 -0.66 1.57
N THR A 69 -9.91 -1.43 1.18
CA THR A 69 -9.77 -2.87 0.89
C THR A 69 -8.89 -3.11 -0.33
N ILE A 70 -9.03 -2.30 -1.39
CA ILE A 70 -8.20 -2.40 -2.59
C ILE A 70 -6.75 -2.01 -2.29
N VAL A 71 -6.52 -0.93 -1.52
CA VAL A 71 -5.16 -0.53 -1.09
C VAL A 71 -4.52 -1.66 -0.28
N TYR A 72 -5.24 -2.23 0.69
CA TYR A 72 -4.74 -3.34 1.49
C TYR A 72 -4.38 -4.56 0.63
N LYS A 73 -5.27 -4.96 -0.29
CA LYS A 73 -5.01 -6.08 -1.22
C LYS A 73 -3.83 -5.82 -2.13
N GLN A 74 -3.70 -4.59 -2.65
CA GLN A 74 -2.54 -4.21 -3.46
C GLN A 74 -1.25 -4.33 -2.64
N MET A 75 -1.19 -3.77 -1.43
CA MET A 75 0.01 -3.87 -0.58
C MET A 75 0.37 -5.32 -0.26
N GLN A 76 -0.61 -6.15 0.08
CA GLN A 76 -0.39 -7.58 0.33
C GLN A 76 0.09 -8.32 -0.93
N PHE A 77 -0.46 -7.99 -2.10
CA PHE A 77 -0.01 -8.56 -3.38
C PHE A 77 1.44 -8.21 -3.69
N MET A 78 1.86 -6.97 -3.37
CA MET A 78 3.24 -6.54 -3.56
C MET A 78 4.20 -7.24 -2.59
N GLN A 79 3.83 -7.37 -1.32
CA GLN A 79 4.68 -8.00 -0.29
C GLN A 79 4.85 -9.51 -0.49
N ASN A 80 3.83 -10.21 -0.98
CA ASN A 80 3.86 -11.67 -1.14
C ASN A 80 4.46 -12.13 -2.47
N ARG A 81 4.87 -11.21 -3.34
CA ARG A 81 5.40 -11.57 -4.65
C ARG A 81 6.85 -12.03 -4.53
N GLU A 82 7.22 -13.03 -5.32
CA GLU A 82 8.61 -13.47 -5.43
C GLU A 82 9.48 -12.31 -5.92
N LEU A 83 10.35 -11.81 -5.04
CA LEU A 83 11.24 -10.70 -5.35
C LEU A 83 12.39 -11.12 -6.29
N GLY A 84 12.59 -12.43 -6.49
CA GLY A 84 13.72 -12.97 -7.25
C GLY A 84 15.04 -12.98 -6.48
N PHE A 85 15.03 -12.60 -5.20
CA PHE A 85 16.15 -12.68 -4.27
C PHE A 85 15.64 -13.03 -2.84
N SER A 86 16.52 -13.53 -1.98
CA SER A 86 16.25 -13.79 -0.55
C SER A 86 16.87 -12.69 0.31
N GLY A 87 16.03 -11.93 0.98
CA GLY A 87 16.42 -10.81 1.86
C GLY A 87 16.23 -11.07 3.36
N ASP A 88 15.70 -12.24 3.73
CA ASP A 88 15.27 -12.53 5.09
C ASP A 88 16.43 -12.41 6.08
N GLN A 89 16.17 -11.72 7.20
CA GLN A 89 17.13 -11.50 8.29
C GLN A 89 18.50 -10.96 7.81
N THR A 90 18.51 -10.17 6.75
CA THR A 90 19.73 -9.55 6.23
C THR A 90 19.93 -8.17 6.84
N MET A 91 20.97 -8.03 7.66
CA MET A 91 21.40 -6.78 8.27
C MET A 91 22.39 -6.07 7.35
N ILE A 92 22.13 -4.79 7.08
CA ILE A 92 22.94 -3.93 6.21
C ILE A 92 23.65 -2.91 7.08
N ILE A 93 24.99 -2.95 7.08
CA ILE A 93 25.83 -1.94 7.71
C ILE A 93 26.29 -0.95 6.64
N ASN A 94 26.03 0.34 6.87
CA ASN A 94 26.44 1.42 5.98
C ASN A 94 27.80 1.98 6.41
N PHE A 95 28.78 1.87 5.53
CA PHE A 95 30.12 2.44 5.71
C PHE A 95 30.49 3.45 4.60
N GLU A 96 29.50 3.97 3.87
CA GLU A 96 29.69 4.94 2.80
C GLU A 96 30.59 6.11 3.24
N GLY A 97 31.59 6.42 2.43
CA GLY A 97 32.57 7.50 2.69
C GLY A 97 33.75 7.10 3.57
N ASP A 98 33.81 5.90 4.13
CA ASP A 98 34.92 5.44 4.98
C ASP A 98 35.99 4.66 4.20
N GLY A 99 37.02 5.36 3.76
CA GLY A 99 38.17 4.75 3.08
C GLY A 99 39.02 3.83 3.95
N ASN A 100 38.93 3.92 5.28
CA ASN A 100 39.66 3.03 6.20
C ASN A 100 38.98 1.66 6.30
N VAL A 101 37.65 1.64 6.35
CA VAL A 101 36.86 0.40 6.26
C VAL A 101 37.09 -0.24 4.91
N GLN A 102 37.03 0.53 3.81
CA GLN A 102 37.23 -0.01 2.47
C GLN A 102 38.58 -0.71 2.30
N ARG A 103 39.67 -0.10 2.80
CA ARG A 103 41.02 -0.70 2.72
C ARG A 103 41.16 -1.98 3.55
N ARG A 104 40.38 -2.13 4.62
CA ARG A 104 40.42 -3.26 5.56
C ARG A 104 39.21 -4.18 5.44
N LEU A 105 38.44 -4.05 4.36
CA LEU A 105 37.13 -4.69 4.22
C LEU A 105 37.19 -6.20 4.38
N GLU A 106 38.18 -6.87 3.80
CA GLU A 106 38.32 -8.33 3.95
C GLU A 106 38.58 -8.74 5.40
N ALA A 107 39.41 -8.00 6.14
CA ALA A 107 39.66 -8.27 7.56
C ALA A 107 38.39 -8.05 8.42
N VAL A 108 37.62 -7.00 8.10
CA VAL A 108 36.32 -6.74 8.74
C VAL A 108 35.34 -7.87 8.43
N LYS A 109 35.25 -8.29 7.17
CA LYS A 109 34.39 -9.39 6.73
C LYS A 109 34.73 -10.69 7.45
N THR A 110 36.01 -11.08 7.49
CA THR A 110 36.44 -12.32 8.15
C THR A 110 36.13 -12.29 9.64
N SER A 111 36.33 -11.16 10.31
CA SER A 111 36.05 -11.03 11.75
C SER A 111 34.55 -11.15 12.05
N LEU A 112 33.70 -10.54 11.23
CA LEU A 112 32.25 -10.59 11.39
C LEU A 112 31.67 -11.96 10.99
N ALA A 113 32.24 -12.62 9.98
CA ALA A 113 31.85 -13.98 9.59
C ALA A 113 32.14 -15.03 10.67
N GLY A 114 33.06 -14.75 11.60
CA GLY A 114 33.36 -15.63 12.72
C GLY A 114 32.34 -15.59 13.87
N ILE A 115 31.35 -14.70 13.82
CA ILE A 115 30.35 -14.52 14.88
C ILE A 115 29.26 -15.60 14.75
N PRO A 116 28.94 -16.35 15.83
CA PRO A 116 27.83 -17.29 15.81
C PRO A 116 26.50 -16.63 15.44
N GLY A 117 25.79 -17.22 14.47
CA GLY A 117 24.54 -16.67 13.93
C GLY A 117 24.72 -15.75 12.72
N VAL A 118 25.95 -15.58 12.21
CA VAL A 118 26.20 -14.96 10.90
C VAL A 118 26.47 -16.07 9.88
N ASP A 119 25.49 -16.34 9.01
CA ASP A 119 25.56 -17.39 7.99
C ASP A 119 26.34 -16.98 6.74
N GLY A 120 26.41 -15.68 6.47
CA GLY A 120 27.02 -15.17 5.25
C GLY A 120 27.27 -13.67 5.31
N ILE A 121 28.29 -13.23 4.58
CA ILE A 121 28.67 -11.83 4.50
C ILE A 121 29.09 -11.47 3.08
N THR A 122 28.59 -10.34 2.59
CA THR A 122 28.92 -9.82 1.27
C THR A 122 29.00 -8.30 1.31
N ALA A 123 29.83 -7.71 0.46
CA ALA A 123 29.94 -6.27 0.30
C ALA A 123 29.36 -5.83 -1.04
N SER A 124 28.79 -4.63 -1.08
CA SER A 124 28.28 -4.08 -2.33
C SER A 124 28.23 -2.55 -2.31
N SER A 125 28.06 -1.95 -3.48
CA SER A 125 27.61 -0.57 -3.58
C SER A 125 26.12 -0.48 -3.23
N ASN A 126 25.31 -1.43 -3.68
CA ASN A 126 23.87 -1.39 -3.55
C ASN A 126 23.32 -2.72 -3.08
N VAL A 127 22.14 -2.67 -2.46
CA VAL A 127 21.36 -3.83 -2.08
C VAL A 127 19.99 -3.75 -2.72
N PRO A 128 19.31 -4.88 -3.00
CA PRO A 128 17.96 -4.86 -3.54
C PRO A 128 17.03 -4.01 -2.65
N GLY A 129 16.20 -3.15 -3.25
CA GLY A 129 15.30 -2.23 -2.54
C GLY A 129 15.90 -0.86 -2.23
N ASP A 130 17.20 -0.66 -2.47
CA ASP A 130 17.81 0.67 -2.41
C ASP A 130 17.58 1.43 -3.72
N ALA A 131 16.89 2.56 -3.63
CA ALA A 131 16.59 3.42 -4.78
C ALA A 131 17.82 4.18 -5.33
N LYS A 132 18.97 4.14 -4.64
CA LYS A 132 20.16 4.93 -4.98
C LYS A 132 21.17 4.15 -5.82
N HIS A 133 20.88 3.83 -7.07
CA HIS A 133 21.88 3.25 -7.97
C HIS A 133 22.49 4.30 -8.90
N GLY A 134 23.80 4.17 -9.15
CA GLY A 134 24.47 4.97 -10.18
C GLY A 134 24.18 4.37 -11.57
N ASN A 135 24.03 5.24 -12.56
CA ASN A 135 23.97 4.83 -13.97
C ASN A 135 25.33 5.05 -14.61
N TRP A 136 25.84 4.06 -15.32
CA TRP A 136 27.06 4.18 -16.10
C TRP A 136 26.74 4.12 -17.58
N SER A 137 27.38 5.00 -18.35
CA SER A 137 27.36 4.93 -19.81
C SER A 137 28.24 3.76 -20.26
N MET A 138 27.67 2.89 -21.08
CA MET A 138 28.30 1.67 -21.55
C MET A 138 28.10 1.52 -23.07
N ASP A 139 29.17 1.18 -23.77
CA ASP A 139 29.12 0.86 -25.20
C ASP A 139 29.23 -0.64 -25.40
N PHE A 140 28.15 -1.28 -25.83
CA PHE A 140 28.09 -2.70 -26.12
C PHE A 140 28.50 -2.94 -27.57
N VAL A 141 29.67 -3.52 -27.78
CA VAL A 141 30.22 -3.83 -29.12
C VAL A 141 29.76 -5.23 -29.51
N LYS A 142 28.70 -5.30 -30.33
CA LYS A 142 28.12 -6.56 -30.81
C LYS A 142 29.05 -7.27 -31.79
N ASN A 143 28.83 -8.58 -31.95
CA ASN A 143 29.64 -9.43 -32.82
C ASN A 143 29.57 -9.04 -34.32
N ASN A 144 28.51 -8.33 -34.74
CA ASN A 144 28.36 -7.82 -36.10
C ASN A 144 29.08 -6.47 -36.33
N GLY A 145 29.77 -5.93 -35.33
CA GLY A 145 30.46 -4.64 -35.39
C GLY A 145 29.62 -3.44 -34.95
N ASP A 146 28.32 -3.61 -34.75
CA ASP A 146 27.44 -2.55 -34.25
C ASP A 146 27.79 -2.22 -32.80
N THR A 147 27.89 -0.93 -32.49
CA THR A 147 28.09 -0.46 -31.12
C THR A 147 26.80 0.20 -30.63
N LEU A 148 26.24 -0.34 -29.55
CA LEU A 148 25.06 0.22 -28.89
C LEU A 148 25.48 0.93 -27.61
N GLN A 149 25.38 2.26 -27.62
CA GLN A 149 25.58 3.08 -26.43
C GLN A 149 24.29 3.10 -25.60
N THR A 150 24.38 2.75 -24.32
CA THR A 150 23.25 2.85 -23.41
C THR A 150 23.70 3.10 -21.98
N GLU A 151 22.86 3.78 -21.20
CA GLU A 151 23.07 3.92 -19.77
C GLU A 151 22.33 2.81 -19.03
N LEU A 152 23.08 2.07 -18.23
CA LEU A 152 22.53 1.05 -17.34
C LEU A 152 22.86 1.39 -15.88
N PRO A 153 21.90 1.20 -14.96
CA PRO A 153 22.20 1.01 -13.54
C PRO A 153 23.30 -0.04 -13.37
N ILE A 154 24.23 0.21 -12.45
CA ILE A 154 25.29 -0.73 -12.13
C ILE A 154 25.38 -1.00 -10.63
N TYR A 155 25.42 -2.28 -10.29
CA TYR A 155 25.73 -2.74 -8.95
C TYR A 155 27.18 -3.19 -8.87
N LEU A 156 27.92 -2.63 -7.93
CA LEU A 156 29.26 -3.10 -7.61
C LEU A 156 29.08 -4.15 -6.54
N ILE A 157 29.34 -5.40 -6.86
CA ILE A 157 29.07 -6.54 -5.99
C ILE A 157 30.35 -7.27 -5.65
N ASP A 158 30.36 -7.93 -4.50
CA ASP A 158 31.35 -8.93 -4.15
C ASP A 158 30.97 -10.32 -4.70
N PHE A 159 31.91 -11.25 -4.72
CA PHE A 159 31.74 -12.58 -5.30
C PHE A 159 30.61 -13.38 -4.62
N ASP A 160 30.43 -13.17 -3.32
CA ASP A 160 29.45 -13.90 -2.51
C ASP A 160 28.02 -13.32 -2.63
N PHE A 161 27.85 -12.19 -3.33
CA PHE A 161 26.57 -11.46 -3.42
C PHE A 161 25.45 -12.31 -4.03
N LEU A 162 25.67 -12.87 -5.22
CA LEU A 162 24.64 -13.65 -5.91
C LEU A 162 24.21 -14.89 -5.09
N ASN A 163 25.16 -15.52 -4.41
CA ASN A 163 24.90 -16.69 -3.58
C ASN A 163 24.09 -16.31 -2.32
N GLN A 164 24.50 -15.23 -1.62
CA GLN A 164 23.82 -14.78 -0.40
C GLN A 164 22.38 -14.33 -0.67
N PHE A 165 22.18 -13.59 -1.77
CA PHE A 165 20.86 -13.13 -2.21
C PHE A 165 20.10 -14.19 -3.04
N ARG A 166 20.71 -15.34 -3.32
CA ARG A 166 20.13 -16.44 -4.12
C ARG A 166 19.62 -16.00 -5.50
N VAL A 167 20.35 -15.13 -6.17
CA VAL A 167 20.03 -14.67 -7.53
C VAL A 167 20.52 -15.72 -8.54
N PRO A 168 19.64 -16.37 -9.31
CA PRO A 168 20.04 -17.42 -10.25
C PRO A 168 20.84 -16.86 -11.43
N VAL A 169 21.84 -17.60 -11.88
CA VAL A 169 22.54 -17.36 -13.15
C VAL A 169 21.83 -18.19 -14.23
N LEU A 170 21.35 -17.55 -15.29
CA LEU A 170 20.65 -18.18 -16.41
C LEU A 170 21.62 -18.75 -17.45
N ALA A 171 22.68 -18.01 -17.77
CA ALA A 171 23.68 -18.40 -18.76
C ALA A 171 25.08 -17.89 -18.37
N GLY A 172 26.12 -18.59 -18.80
CA GLY A 172 27.50 -18.28 -18.44
C GLY A 172 27.83 -18.70 -17.01
N ARG A 173 28.53 -17.84 -16.25
CA ARG A 173 28.97 -18.13 -14.88
C ARG A 173 28.85 -16.92 -13.95
N PRO A 174 28.75 -17.13 -12.62
CA PRO A 174 28.94 -16.06 -11.66
C PRO A 174 30.39 -15.54 -11.68
N LEU A 175 30.59 -14.37 -11.10
CA LEU A 175 31.92 -13.84 -10.81
C LEU A 175 32.56 -14.70 -9.70
N SER A 176 33.81 -15.11 -9.85
CA SER A 176 34.53 -15.93 -8.85
C SER A 176 35.93 -15.39 -8.57
N ARG A 177 36.40 -15.66 -7.34
CA ARG A 177 37.77 -15.38 -6.91
C ARG A 177 38.81 -16.19 -7.69
N ASP A 178 38.40 -17.30 -8.29
CA ASP A 178 39.26 -18.19 -9.10
C ASP A 178 39.70 -17.56 -10.42
N TYR A 179 39.01 -16.51 -10.87
CA TYR A 179 39.33 -15.77 -12.09
C TYR A 179 39.77 -14.35 -11.75
N PRO A 180 41.09 -14.07 -11.68
CA PRO A 180 41.58 -12.72 -11.37
C PRO A 180 41.04 -11.63 -12.31
N SER A 181 40.79 -11.99 -13.58
CA SER A 181 40.17 -11.12 -14.59
C SER A 181 38.79 -10.60 -14.20
N ASP A 182 38.08 -11.29 -13.29
CA ASP A 182 36.73 -10.89 -12.88
C ASP A 182 36.70 -9.56 -12.12
N THR A 183 37.84 -9.20 -11.52
CA THR A 183 37.99 -7.93 -10.78
C THR A 183 38.16 -6.72 -11.70
N VAL A 184 38.49 -6.92 -12.98
CA VAL A 184 38.87 -5.83 -13.90
C VAL A 184 38.03 -5.83 -15.18
N GLU A 185 37.86 -6.98 -15.81
CA GLU A 185 37.37 -7.12 -17.19
C GLU A 185 36.08 -7.93 -17.31
N SER A 186 35.34 -8.17 -16.22
CA SER A 186 34.10 -8.96 -16.26
C SER A 186 32.89 -8.20 -15.75
N ILE A 187 31.76 -8.41 -16.43
CA ILE A 187 30.46 -7.85 -16.07
C ILE A 187 29.38 -8.93 -16.21
N LEU A 188 28.37 -8.85 -15.34
CA LEU A 188 27.14 -9.60 -15.44
C LEU A 188 26.02 -8.66 -15.85
N ILE A 189 25.03 -9.16 -16.57
CA ILE A 189 23.81 -8.41 -16.90
C ILE A 189 22.57 -9.25 -16.60
N ASN A 190 21.41 -8.64 -16.41
CA ASN A 190 20.16 -9.39 -16.24
C ASN A 190 19.47 -9.71 -17.58
N GLU A 191 18.44 -10.57 -17.51
CA GLU A 191 17.60 -10.96 -18.64
C GLU A 191 16.97 -9.75 -19.36
N THR A 192 16.45 -8.78 -18.60
CA THR A 192 15.90 -7.55 -19.21
C THR A 192 16.96 -6.74 -19.97
N ALA A 193 18.22 -6.72 -19.53
CA ALA A 193 19.30 -6.07 -20.27
C ALA A 193 19.62 -6.79 -21.59
N VAL A 194 19.62 -8.13 -21.60
CA VAL A 194 19.79 -8.93 -22.83
C VAL A 194 18.73 -8.54 -23.87
N ALA A 195 17.47 -8.46 -23.43
CA ALA A 195 16.35 -8.06 -24.29
C ALA A 195 16.50 -6.62 -24.81
N LYS A 196 16.88 -5.66 -23.95
CA LYS A 196 17.11 -4.26 -24.35
C LYS A 196 18.24 -4.12 -25.36
N LEU A 197 19.28 -4.93 -25.24
CA LEU A 197 20.41 -4.94 -26.18
C LEU A 197 20.05 -5.62 -27.52
N GLY A 198 18.88 -6.27 -27.61
CA GLY A 198 18.36 -6.89 -28.83
C GLY A 198 18.98 -8.26 -29.13
N PHE A 199 19.45 -8.98 -28.12
CA PHE A 199 19.88 -10.38 -28.28
C PHE A 199 18.66 -11.31 -28.23
N ALA A 200 18.62 -12.33 -29.09
CA ALA A 200 17.50 -13.27 -29.15
C ALA A 200 17.54 -14.31 -28.01
N ARG A 201 18.74 -14.70 -27.57
CA ARG A 201 18.96 -15.62 -26.46
C ARG A 201 20.01 -15.07 -25.50
N ALA A 202 19.97 -15.53 -24.25
CA ALA A 202 20.95 -15.14 -23.24
C ALA A 202 22.37 -15.50 -23.68
N GLU A 203 22.57 -16.70 -24.22
CA GLU A 203 23.90 -17.20 -24.60
C GLU A 203 24.59 -16.33 -25.64
N ASP A 204 23.83 -15.66 -26.50
CA ASP A 204 24.36 -14.81 -27.58
C ASP A 204 24.99 -13.51 -27.05
N ALA A 205 24.62 -13.09 -25.83
CA ALA A 205 25.20 -11.92 -25.18
C ALA A 205 26.52 -12.22 -24.46
N LEU A 206 26.87 -13.50 -24.25
CA LEU A 206 28.11 -13.88 -23.59
C LEU A 206 29.34 -13.52 -24.44
N GLY A 207 30.40 -13.04 -23.80
CA GLY A 207 31.65 -12.65 -24.44
C GLY A 207 31.64 -11.30 -25.15
N VAL A 208 30.47 -10.65 -25.27
CA VAL A 208 30.34 -9.30 -25.85
C VAL A 208 31.18 -8.30 -25.07
N LYS A 209 31.94 -7.47 -25.80
CA LYS A 209 32.79 -6.45 -25.21
C LYS A 209 31.97 -5.21 -24.85
N VAL A 210 32.15 -4.72 -23.64
CA VAL A 210 31.50 -3.53 -23.08
C VAL A 210 32.58 -2.50 -22.80
N ARG A 211 32.59 -1.38 -23.53
CA ARG A 211 33.49 -0.27 -23.23
C ARG A 211 32.84 0.61 -22.17
N MET A 212 33.54 0.84 -21.07
CA MET A 212 33.07 1.65 -19.95
C MET A 212 34.25 2.12 -19.10
N TYR A 213 34.02 3.14 -18.28
CA TYR A 213 34.98 3.58 -17.26
C TYR A 213 34.88 2.68 -16.01
N PRO A 214 35.97 2.34 -15.31
CA PRO A 214 37.37 2.70 -15.61
C PRO A 214 38.06 1.79 -16.64
N ASN A 215 37.55 0.58 -16.84
CA ASN A 215 38.12 -0.42 -17.75
C ASN A 215 37.02 -1.11 -18.56
N ASP A 216 37.35 -1.47 -19.80
CA ASP A 216 36.55 -2.33 -20.65
C ASP A 216 36.27 -3.67 -19.93
N ALA A 217 35.10 -4.25 -20.19
CA ALA A 217 34.74 -5.57 -19.69
C ALA A 217 34.15 -6.45 -20.77
N LYS A 218 33.95 -7.73 -20.43
CA LYS A 218 33.21 -8.71 -21.22
C LYS A 218 32.07 -9.27 -20.38
N ILE A 219 30.96 -9.56 -21.05
CA ILE A 219 29.81 -10.20 -20.40
C ILE A 219 30.17 -11.67 -20.12
N VAL A 220 30.29 -12.04 -18.85
CA VAL A 220 30.68 -13.41 -18.44
C VAL A 220 29.52 -14.26 -17.96
N GLY A 221 28.40 -13.62 -17.64
CA GLY A 221 27.21 -14.31 -17.16
C GLY A 221 25.98 -13.43 -17.19
N ILE A 222 24.84 -14.09 -17.22
CA ILE A 222 23.52 -13.47 -17.27
C ILE A 222 22.74 -13.96 -16.08
N VAL A 223 22.24 -13.03 -15.28
CA VAL A 223 21.43 -13.34 -14.10
C VAL A 223 19.95 -13.27 -14.45
N LYS A 224 19.14 -14.03 -13.71
CA LYS A 224 17.69 -13.92 -13.79
C LYS A 224 17.24 -12.57 -13.27
N ASP A 225 16.15 -12.05 -13.83
CA ASP A 225 15.53 -10.83 -13.35
C ASP A 225 15.08 -10.96 -11.88
N PHE A 226 15.42 -9.94 -11.09
CA PHE A 226 15.03 -9.80 -9.70
C PHE A 226 14.67 -8.34 -9.43
N HIS A 227 13.81 -8.10 -8.44
CA HIS A 227 13.28 -6.79 -8.11
C HIS A 227 14.26 -6.03 -7.21
N PHE A 228 15.18 -5.28 -7.81
CA PHE A 228 16.14 -4.46 -7.09
C PHE A 228 15.70 -3.00 -6.86
N GLU A 229 14.70 -2.52 -7.61
CA GLU A 229 14.02 -1.24 -7.37
C GLU A 229 12.69 -1.45 -6.61
N ALA A 230 11.90 -0.37 -6.49
CA ALA A 230 10.51 -0.46 -6.04
C ALA A 230 9.76 -1.51 -6.84
N LEU A 231 9.01 -2.39 -6.17
CA LEU A 231 8.10 -3.33 -6.86
C LEU A 231 7.03 -2.58 -7.69
N GLN A 232 6.83 -1.28 -7.46
CA GLN A 232 5.93 -0.45 -8.27
C GLN A 232 6.41 -0.33 -9.73
N LYS A 233 7.70 -0.53 -9.99
CA LYS A 233 8.31 -0.43 -11.32
C LYS A 233 8.54 -1.83 -11.91
N PRO A 234 8.53 -1.96 -13.24
CA PRO A 234 9.00 -3.19 -13.88
C PRO A 234 10.49 -3.39 -13.57
N VAL A 235 10.96 -4.64 -13.66
CA VAL A 235 12.40 -4.91 -13.60
C VAL A 235 13.08 -4.18 -14.75
N THR A 236 14.11 -3.41 -14.45
CA THR A 236 14.88 -2.63 -15.40
C THR A 236 16.18 -3.36 -15.75
N PRO A 237 16.82 -3.04 -16.89
CA PRO A 237 18.15 -3.51 -17.21
C PRO A 237 19.15 -3.18 -16.09
N LEU A 238 19.95 -4.16 -15.67
CA LEU A 238 20.95 -4.01 -14.62
C LEU A 238 22.25 -4.67 -15.05
N ALA A 239 23.35 -3.98 -14.78
CA ALA A 239 24.69 -4.54 -14.87
C ALA A 239 25.29 -4.76 -13.47
N MET A 240 26.16 -5.74 -13.32
CA MET A 240 26.90 -5.99 -12.09
C MET A 240 28.36 -6.27 -12.37
N ARG A 241 29.26 -5.76 -11.53
CA ARG A 241 30.68 -6.07 -11.62
C ARG A 241 31.35 -6.06 -10.26
N VAL A 242 32.54 -6.64 -10.17
CA VAL A 242 33.41 -6.45 -9.02
C VAL A 242 34.18 -5.13 -9.18
N LEU A 243 34.11 -4.27 -8.17
CA LEU A 243 34.98 -3.11 -8.03
C LEU A 243 35.15 -2.76 -6.55
N ARG A 244 36.16 -3.40 -5.93
CA ARG A 244 36.35 -3.40 -4.47
C ARG A 244 36.56 -2.02 -3.85
N SER A 245 37.02 -1.05 -4.63
CA SER A 245 37.27 0.32 -4.16
C SER A 245 35.99 1.13 -3.90
N ASN A 246 34.83 0.66 -4.36
CA ASN A 246 33.59 1.45 -4.39
C ASN A 246 32.39 0.78 -3.69
N TYR A 247 32.63 -0.24 -2.86
CA TYR A 247 31.62 -0.73 -1.94
C TYR A 247 31.32 0.31 -0.85
N ARG A 248 30.09 0.30 -0.35
CA ARG A 248 29.60 1.19 0.71
C ARG A 248 28.69 0.48 1.71
N LEU A 249 28.20 -0.70 1.37
CA LEU A 249 27.28 -1.48 2.18
C LEU A 249 27.89 -2.86 2.46
N LEU A 250 27.68 -3.33 3.68
CA LEU A 250 28.03 -4.68 4.11
C LEU A 250 26.75 -5.40 4.51
N SER A 251 26.45 -6.51 3.84
CA SER A 251 25.24 -7.30 4.07
C SER A 251 25.58 -8.56 4.83
N LEU A 252 25.04 -8.71 6.04
CA LEU A 252 25.21 -9.86 6.90
C LEU A 252 23.90 -10.65 6.93
N LYS A 253 23.95 -11.92 6.55
CA LYS A 253 22.82 -12.83 6.71
C LYS A 253 22.84 -13.39 8.12
N LEU A 254 21.84 -13.05 8.91
CA LEU A 254 21.71 -13.50 10.29
C LEU A 254 20.81 -14.74 10.36
N SER A 255 21.12 -15.64 11.26
CA SER A 255 20.35 -16.85 11.53
C SER A 255 20.31 -17.14 13.03
N GLY A 256 19.31 -17.92 13.45
CA GLY A 256 19.16 -18.36 14.83
C GLY A 256 18.02 -17.71 15.60
N ALA A 257 17.76 -18.24 16.79
CA ALA A 257 16.63 -17.84 17.64
C ALA A 257 16.89 -16.53 18.43
N ASP A 258 18.16 -16.18 18.63
CA ASP A 258 18.57 -15.00 19.43
C ASP A 258 19.32 -13.96 18.57
N LEU A 259 18.58 -13.30 17.69
CA LEU A 259 19.10 -12.21 16.86
C LEU A 259 19.66 -11.06 17.70
N GLY A 260 19.08 -10.79 18.89
CA GLY A 260 19.50 -9.69 19.75
C GLY A 260 20.94 -9.85 20.22
N ARG A 261 21.31 -11.08 20.62
CA ARG A 261 22.69 -11.41 20.97
C ARG A 261 23.64 -11.26 19.79
N THR A 262 23.32 -11.80 18.62
CA THR A 262 24.18 -11.70 17.43
C THR A 262 24.41 -10.25 17.01
N ILE A 263 23.37 -9.40 17.04
CA ILE A 263 23.50 -7.97 16.73
C ILE A 263 24.44 -7.27 17.73
N THR A 264 24.35 -7.63 19.02
CA THR A 264 25.23 -7.09 20.05
C THR A 264 26.69 -7.48 19.81
N GLU A 265 26.96 -8.76 19.55
CA GLU A 265 28.31 -9.27 19.25
C GLU A 265 28.89 -8.65 17.96
N VAL A 266 28.05 -8.43 16.94
CA VAL A 266 28.43 -7.70 15.71
C VAL A 266 28.77 -6.25 16.03
N SER A 267 27.96 -5.56 16.84
CA SER A 267 28.20 -4.16 17.21
C SER A 267 29.51 -3.98 17.99
N GLU A 268 29.79 -4.86 18.95
CA GLU A 268 31.03 -4.84 19.73
C GLU A 268 32.25 -5.12 18.84
N THR A 269 32.12 -6.06 17.90
CA THR A 269 33.19 -6.38 16.95
C THR A 269 33.43 -5.24 15.97
N TRP A 270 32.37 -4.60 15.47
CA TRP A 270 32.48 -3.39 14.66
C TRP A 270 33.19 -2.26 15.41
N GLN A 271 32.80 -1.98 16.64
CA GLN A 271 33.39 -0.91 17.45
C GLN A 271 34.88 -1.14 17.74
N ARG A 272 35.32 -2.40 17.90
CA ARG A 272 36.75 -2.74 18.05
C ARG A 272 37.55 -2.53 16.76
N LEU A 273 36.98 -2.85 15.60
CA LEU A 273 37.67 -2.77 14.31
C LEU A 273 37.64 -1.36 13.70
N VAL A 274 36.56 -0.61 13.96
CA VAL A 274 36.26 0.70 13.39
C VAL A 274 35.83 1.66 14.51
N PRO A 275 36.72 1.99 15.47
CA PRO A 275 36.36 2.81 16.64
C PRO A 275 35.98 4.25 16.27
N GLU A 276 36.41 4.73 15.11
CA GLU A 276 36.17 6.10 14.62
C GLU A 276 34.75 6.29 14.04
N ARG A 277 33.99 5.21 13.80
CA ARG A 277 32.67 5.27 13.15
C ARG A 277 31.63 4.44 13.90
N PRO A 278 30.50 5.05 14.35
CA PRO A 278 29.40 4.29 14.93
C PRO A 278 28.81 3.33 13.90
N MET A 279 28.33 2.18 14.37
CA MET A 279 27.70 1.18 13.49
C MET A 279 26.31 1.68 13.06
N GLU A 280 26.20 2.16 11.82
CA GLU A 280 24.93 2.46 11.19
C GLU A 280 24.41 1.20 10.51
N PHE A 281 23.39 0.57 11.10
CA PHE A 281 22.77 -0.61 10.51
C PHE A 281 21.28 -0.43 10.26
N SER A 282 20.75 -1.20 9.30
CA SER A 282 19.32 -1.33 9.03
C SER A 282 19.04 -2.72 8.49
N PHE A 283 17.82 -3.22 8.57
CA PHE A 283 17.46 -4.45 7.89
C PHE A 283 17.06 -4.17 6.45
N LEU A 284 17.35 -5.12 5.56
CA LEU A 284 17.00 -4.99 4.14
C LEU A 284 15.50 -4.73 3.93
N ASN A 285 14.65 -5.41 4.72
CA ASN A 285 13.20 -5.26 4.67
C ASN A 285 12.74 -3.85 5.08
N ASP A 286 13.48 -3.16 5.96
CA ASP A 286 13.16 -1.78 6.36
C ASP A 286 13.27 -0.80 5.18
N GLY A 287 14.10 -1.12 4.17
CA GLY A 287 14.21 -0.32 2.94
C GLY A 287 12.92 -0.37 2.13
N PHE A 288 12.42 -1.59 1.88
CA PHE A 288 11.14 -1.79 1.18
C PHE A 288 9.98 -1.19 1.97
N ASP A 289 9.90 -1.44 3.28
CA ASP A 289 8.82 -0.90 4.12
C ASP A 289 8.79 0.64 4.11
N ARG A 290 9.96 1.29 4.09
CA ARG A 290 10.04 2.75 3.96
C ARG A 290 9.49 3.24 2.61
N GLN A 291 9.72 2.50 1.54
CA GLN A 291 9.22 2.85 0.22
C GLN A 291 7.70 2.72 0.11
N TYR A 292 7.08 1.78 0.84
CA TYR A 292 5.61 1.58 0.90
C TYR A 292 4.93 2.24 2.10
N ALA A 293 5.69 3.00 2.91
CA ALA A 293 5.17 3.61 4.12
C ALA A 293 4.08 4.65 3.81
N ALA A 294 4.19 5.38 2.70
CA ALA A 294 3.23 6.38 2.29
C ALA A 294 1.87 5.75 1.95
N GLU A 295 1.87 4.68 1.15
CA GLU A 295 0.70 3.92 0.74
C GLU A 295 0.05 3.20 1.93
N THR A 296 0.87 2.63 2.82
CA THR A 296 0.40 2.00 4.06
C THR A 296 -0.26 3.04 4.98
N ARG A 297 0.34 4.22 5.15
CA ARG A 297 -0.26 5.32 5.92
C ARG A 297 -1.55 5.80 5.27
N PHE A 298 -1.56 5.95 3.95
CA PHE A 298 -2.75 6.33 3.18
C PHE A 298 -3.90 5.34 3.43
N GLY A 299 -3.63 4.03 3.34
CA GLY A 299 -4.61 2.99 3.67
C GLY A 299 -5.12 3.06 5.10
N LYS A 300 -4.25 3.29 6.09
CA LYS A 300 -4.63 3.47 7.50
C LYS A 300 -5.54 4.68 7.72
N VAL A 301 -5.23 5.81 7.07
CA VAL A 301 -6.06 7.03 7.13
C VAL A 301 -7.46 6.77 6.57
N PHE A 302 -7.56 6.12 5.41
CA PHE A 302 -8.85 5.74 4.83
C PHE A 302 -9.62 4.74 5.70
N ALA A 303 -8.94 3.81 6.37
CA ALA A 303 -9.58 2.89 7.31
C ALA A 303 -10.24 3.64 8.49
N VAL A 304 -9.53 4.59 9.10
CA VAL A 304 -10.06 5.41 10.19
C VAL A 304 -11.24 6.26 9.70
N PHE A 305 -11.12 6.92 8.55
CA PHE A 305 -12.22 7.69 7.97
C PHE A 305 -13.42 6.81 7.59
N SER A 306 -13.19 5.57 7.15
CA SER A 306 -14.27 4.61 6.87
C SER A 306 -15.06 4.30 8.14
N ILE A 307 -14.38 4.02 9.26
CA ILE A 307 -15.03 3.72 10.54
C ILE A 307 -15.87 4.92 11.01
N ILE A 308 -15.31 6.14 10.93
CA ILE A 308 -16.03 7.37 11.29
C ILE A 308 -17.23 7.58 10.36
N ALA A 309 -17.05 7.46 9.05
CA ALA A 309 -18.10 7.66 8.05
C ALA A 309 -19.25 6.65 8.21
N ILE A 310 -18.93 5.37 8.46
CA ILE A 310 -19.93 4.34 8.77
C ILE A 310 -20.69 4.70 10.04
N SER A 311 -19.99 5.12 11.09
CA SER A 311 -20.62 5.51 12.37
C SER A 311 -21.62 6.66 12.16
N ILE A 312 -21.23 7.70 11.40
CA ILE A 312 -22.10 8.82 11.05
C ILE A 312 -23.27 8.37 10.18
N ALA A 313 -23.04 7.49 9.20
CA ALA A 313 -24.10 6.94 8.35
C ALA A 313 -25.14 6.16 9.16
N CYS A 314 -24.68 5.38 10.15
CA CYS A 314 -25.56 4.65 11.07
C CYS A 314 -26.40 5.61 11.93
N LEU A 315 -25.80 6.69 12.45
CA LEU A 315 -26.53 7.73 13.19
C LEU A 315 -27.56 8.45 12.31
N GLY A 316 -27.22 8.74 11.05
CA GLY A 316 -28.14 9.36 10.09
C GLY A 316 -29.33 8.45 9.79
N LEU A 317 -29.07 7.17 9.54
CA LEU A 317 -30.09 6.14 9.33
C LEU A 317 -30.99 5.98 10.57
N PHE A 318 -30.37 5.98 11.76
CA PHE A 318 -31.05 5.91 13.04
C PHE A 318 -32.01 7.09 13.26
N ALA A 319 -31.53 8.32 13.04
CA ALA A 319 -32.35 9.52 13.18
C ALA A 319 -33.54 9.51 12.20
N LEU A 320 -33.32 9.02 10.98
CA LEU A 320 -34.39 8.89 9.99
C LEU A 320 -35.39 7.78 10.36
N ALA A 321 -34.92 6.66 10.90
CA ALA A 321 -35.77 5.56 11.37
C ALA A 321 -36.66 6.01 12.54
N LEU A 322 -36.09 6.66 13.55
CA LEU A 322 -36.85 7.21 14.68
C LEU A 322 -37.93 8.20 14.23
N PHE A 323 -37.56 9.13 13.36
CA PHE A 323 -38.50 10.12 12.83
C PHE A 323 -39.65 9.43 12.06
N SER A 324 -39.34 8.43 11.23
CA SER A 324 -40.35 7.68 10.48
C SER A 324 -41.27 6.86 11.38
N VAL A 325 -40.75 6.28 12.47
CA VAL A 325 -41.55 5.57 13.48
C VAL A 325 -42.51 6.54 14.16
N GLN A 326 -42.01 7.68 14.64
CA GLN A 326 -42.83 8.71 15.30
C GLN A 326 -43.99 9.18 14.41
N GLN A 327 -43.70 9.42 13.13
CA GLN A 327 -44.71 9.88 12.17
C GLN A 327 -45.76 8.81 11.83
N ARG A 328 -45.41 7.51 11.96
CA ARG A 328 -46.29 6.37 11.66
C ARG A 328 -46.82 5.66 12.90
N THR A 329 -46.70 6.25 14.08
CA THR A 329 -47.11 5.63 15.35
C THR A 329 -48.59 5.20 15.34
N LYS A 330 -49.50 6.03 14.78
CA LYS A 330 -50.94 5.70 14.66
C LYS A 330 -51.18 4.50 13.71
N GLU A 331 -50.52 4.48 12.55
CA GLU A 331 -50.61 3.37 11.58
C GLU A 331 -50.09 2.05 12.17
N ILE A 332 -48.95 2.11 12.87
CA ILE A 332 -48.33 0.96 13.55
C ILE A 332 -49.24 0.45 14.68
N GLY A 333 -49.83 1.36 15.47
CA GLY A 333 -50.78 1.01 16.53
C GLY A 333 -52.02 0.29 16.01
N ILE A 334 -52.65 0.80 14.95
CA ILE A 334 -53.81 0.17 14.32
C ILE A 334 -53.45 -1.23 13.78
N ARG A 335 -52.33 -1.37 13.05
CA ARG A 335 -51.89 -2.67 12.53
C ARG A 335 -51.62 -3.69 13.64
N LYS A 336 -51.04 -3.26 14.76
CA LYS A 336 -50.74 -4.12 15.91
C LYS A 336 -52.03 -4.59 16.60
N VAL A 337 -53.05 -3.74 16.72
CA VAL A 337 -54.39 -4.11 17.22
C VAL A 337 -55.09 -5.09 16.26
N LEU A 338 -54.88 -4.94 14.95
CA LEU A 338 -55.37 -5.86 13.92
C LEU A 338 -54.58 -7.19 13.83
N GLY A 339 -53.66 -7.46 14.77
CA GLY A 339 -52.93 -8.73 14.87
C GLY A 339 -51.61 -8.80 14.10
N ALA A 340 -51.08 -7.69 13.58
CA ALA A 340 -49.77 -7.69 12.92
C ALA A 340 -48.64 -7.98 13.94
N GLY A 341 -47.84 -9.01 13.66
CA GLY A 341 -46.66 -9.34 14.45
C GLY A 341 -45.58 -8.24 14.40
N THR A 342 -44.79 -8.12 15.47
CA THR A 342 -43.69 -7.14 15.59
C THR A 342 -42.62 -7.34 14.50
N SER A 343 -42.41 -8.57 14.04
CA SER A 343 -41.51 -8.92 12.93
C SER A 343 -41.99 -8.36 11.59
N SER A 344 -43.30 -8.45 11.29
CA SER A 344 -43.89 -7.92 10.06
C SER A 344 -43.77 -6.40 9.99
N ILE A 345 -44.00 -5.70 11.11
CA ILE A 345 -43.84 -4.25 11.19
C ILE A 345 -42.36 -3.88 11.00
N THR A 346 -41.47 -4.62 11.65
CA THR A 346 -40.01 -4.40 11.55
C THR A 346 -39.49 -4.58 10.13
N LEU A 347 -39.95 -5.60 9.41
CA LEU A 347 -39.55 -5.86 8.03
C LEU A 347 -40.00 -4.74 7.08
N ILE A 348 -41.24 -4.26 7.22
CA ILE A 348 -41.79 -3.19 6.35
C ILE A 348 -41.01 -1.90 6.54
N LEU A 349 -40.71 -1.51 7.79
CA LEU A 349 -39.90 -0.33 8.08
C LEU A 349 -38.46 -0.50 7.59
N SER A 350 -37.85 -1.65 7.85
CA SER A 350 -36.45 -1.93 7.45
C SER A 350 -36.26 -1.91 5.94
N ARG A 351 -37.20 -2.48 5.18
CA ARG A 351 -37.14 -2.55 3.71
C ARG A 351 -36.98 -1.18 3.06
N GLN A 352 -37.65 -0.15 3.59
CA GLN A 352 -37.55 1.21 3.06
C GLN A 352 -36.14 1.79 3.21
N PHE A 353 -35.49 1.52 4.34
CA PHE A 353 -34.14 2.01 4.63
C PHE A 353 -33.07 1.20 3.90
N MET A 354 -33.25 -0.12 3.79
CA MET A 354 -32.36 -0.98 3.01
C MET A 354 -32.27 -0.54 1.55
N TRP A 355 -33.36 -0.03 0.97
CA TRP A 355 -33.32 0.51 -0.39
C TRP A 355 -32.41 1.74 -0.53
N LEU A 356 -32.36 2.60 0.50
CA LEU A 356 -31.44 3.76 0.51
C LEU A 356 -29.98 3.30 0.55
N VAL A 357 -29.68 2.27 1.35
CA VAL A 357 -28.33 1.70 1.42
C VAL A 357 -27.93 1.06 0.09
N ILE A 358 -28.84 0.30 -0.54
CA ILE A 358 -28.59 -0.30 -1.86
C ILE A 358 -28.28 0.77 -2.90
N ILE A 359 -29.06 1.86 -2.97
CA ILE A 359 -28.79 2.97 -3.89
C ILE A 359 -27.41 3.58 -3.60
N GLY A 360 -27.08 3.78 -2.32
CA GLY A 360 -25.77 4.30 -1.92
C GLY A 360 -24.62 3.40 -2.38
N VAL A 361 -24.74 2.09 -2.20
CA VAL A 361 -23.76 1.09 -2.65
C VAL A 361 -23.64 1.09 -4.18
N LEU A 362 -24.76 1.15 -4.91
CA LEU A 362 -24.77 1.20 -6.37
C LEU A 362 -24.07 2.45 -6.92
N ILE A 363 -24.18 3.59 -6.23
CA ILE A 363 -23.46 4.82 -6.57
C ILE A 363 -21.97 4.72 -6.19
N ALA A 364 -21.67 4.08 -5.04
CA ALA A 364 -20.31 3.94 -4.55
C ALA A 364 -19.43 3.08 -5.47
N CYS A 365 -19.97 1.99 -6.01
CA CYS A 365 -19.22 1.07 -6.87
C CYS A 365 -18.51 1.73 -8.07
N PRO A 366 -19.19 2.47 -8.97
CA PRO A 366 -18.53 3.11 -10.11
C PRO A 366 -17.54 4.21 -9.70
N ILE A 367 -17.85 4.95 -8.63
CA ILE A 367 -16.96 6.00 -8.11
C ILE A 367 -15.66 5.37 -7.58
N ALA A 368 -15.78 4.36 -6.72
CA ALA A 368 -14.64 3.66 -6.15
C ALA A 368 -13.82 2.94 -7.24
N TRP A 369 -14.49 2.34 -8.23
CA TRP A 369 -13.83 1.74 -9.39
C TRP A 369 -13.00 2.76 -10.17
N SER A 370 -13.56 3.92 -10.51
CA SER A 370 -12.85 4.95 -11.27
C SER A 370 -11.66 5.53 -10.48
N LEU A 371 -11.81 5.76 -9.17
CA LEU A 371 -10.72 6.27 -8.33
C LEU A 371 -9.58 5.25 -8.20
N MET A 372 -9.93 3.98 -7.93
CA MET A 372 -8.95 2.94 -7.70
C MET A 372 -8.28 2.45 -8.98
N THR A 373 -8.94 2.48 -10.13
CA THR A 373 -8.28 2.20 -11.41
C THR A 373 -7.19 3.22 -11.72
N GLY A 374 -7.47 4.52 -11.54
CA GLY A 374 -6.46 5.57 -11.71
C GLY A 374 -5.29 5.47 -10.71
N TRP A 375 -5.57 5.05 -9.47
CA TRP A 375 -4.51 4.79 -8.49
C TRP A 375 -3.69 3.53 -8.82
N LEU A 376 -4.34 2.43 -9.21
CA LEU A 376 -3.68 1.17 -9.59
C LEU A 376 -2.83 1.29 -10.87
N GLN A 377 -3.14 2.23 -11.76
CA GLN A 377 -2.32 2.50 -12.96
C GLN A 377 -0.91 2.99 -12.64
N LYS A 378 -0.66 3.49 -11.42
CA LYS A 378 0.68 3.91 -10.98
C LYS A 378 1.61 2.72 -10.67
N PHE A 379 1.06 1.51 -10.60
CA PHE A 379 1.82 0.29 -10.33
C PHE A 379 1.99 -0.52 -11.61
N ALA A 380 3.22 -0.92 -11.91
CA ALA A 380 3.52 -1.85 -13.01
C ALA A 380 2.84 -3.21 -12.78
N PHE A 381 2.78 -3.64 -11.53
CA PHE A 381 2.11 -4.85 -11.10
C PHE A 381 0.93 -4.51 -10.21
N ARG A 382 -0.27 -4.91 -10.64
CA ARG A 382 -1.53 -4.57 -10.01
C ARG A 382 -2.30 -5.82 -9.63
N ALA A 383 -2.83 -5.84 -8.42
CA ALA A 383 -3.89 -6.74 -8.04
C ALA A 383 -5.14 -6.36 -8.84
N GLU A 384 -5.77 -7.33 -9.50
CA GLU A 384 -7.08 -7.10 -10.10
C GLU A 384 -8.12 -7.11 -8.98
N PRO A 385 -8.80 -5.98 -8.70
CA PRO A 385 -9.84 -5.95 -7.71
C PRO A 385 -11.04 -6.73 -8.24
N GLY A 386 -11.09 -8.03 -7.91
CA GLY A 386 -12.19 -8.89 -8.29
C GLY A 386 -13.54 -8.37 -7.75
N PRO A 387 -14.67 -8.76 -8.36
CA PRO A 387 -16.01 -8.32 -7.96
C PRO A 387 -16.31 -8.55 -6.47
N PHE A 388 -15.62 -9.51 -5.87
CA PHE A 388 -15.72 -9.85 -4.44
C PHE A 388 -15.47 -8.66 -3.51
N VAL A 389 -14.60 -7.71 -3.86
CA VAL A 389 -14.35 -6.52 -3.00
C VAL A 389 -15.60 -5.63 -2.94
N PHE A 390 -16.27 -5.44 -4.07
CA PHE A 390 -17.50 -4.65 -4.15
C PHE A 390 -18.67 -5.36 -3.45
N LEU A 391 -18.79 -6.68 -3.66
CA LEU A 391 -19.79 -7.52 -3.02
C LEU A 391 -19.62 -7.55 -1.49
N SER A 392 -18.40 -7.74 -0.99
CA SER A 392 -18.13 -7.78 0.46
C SER A 392 -18.35 -6.42 1.13
N ALA A 393 -17.94 -5.32 0.50
CA ALA A 393 -18.23 -3.97 1.01
C ALA A 393 -19.73 -3.67 1.04
N GLY A 394 -20.45 -4.00 -0.05
CA GLY A 394 -21.90 -3.85 -0.13
C GLY A 394 -22.65 -4.71 0.90
N ALA A 395 -22.27 -5.98 1.04
CA ALA A 395 -22.83 -6.89 2.04
C ALA A 395 -22.57 -6.37 3.47
N GLY A 396 -21.35 -5.90 3.76
CA GLY A 396 -21.02 -5.29 5.05
C GLY A 396 -21.89 -4.07 5.36
N ALA A 397 -22.07 -3.16 4.41
CA ALA A 397 -22.93 -1.99 4.56
C ALA A 397 -24.39 -2.38 4.84
N LEU A 398 -24.90 -3.41 4.14
CA LEU A 398 -26.25 -3.93 4.34
C LEU A 398 -26.42 -4.59 5.72
N ILE A 399 -25.45 -5.38 6.18
CA ILE A 399 -25.46 -6.01 7.51
C ILE A 399 -25.47 -4.93 8.60
N ILE A 400 -24.57 -3.95 8.52
CA ILE A 400 -24.48 -2.86 9.50
C ILE A 400 -25.77 -2.05 9.55
N SER A 401 -26.34 -1.74 8.39
CA SER A 401 -27.65 -1.08 8.27
C SER A 401 -28.76 -1.91 8.92
N MET A 402 -28.81 -3.20 8.63
CA MET A 402 -29.83 -4.10 9.17
C MET A 402 -29.73 -4.23 10.69
N LEU A 403 -28.51 -4.29 11.25
CA LEU A 403 -28.29 -4.27 12.70
C LEU A 403 -28.76 -2.95 13.33
N THR A 404 -28.39 -1.82 12.71
CA THR A 404 -28.75 -0.47 13.19
C THR A 404 -30.27 -0.28 13.19
N ILE A 405 -30.95 -0.63 12.10
CA ILE A 405 -32.40 -0.48 11.99
C ILE A 405 -33.12 -1.53 12.85
N GLY A 406 -32.66 -2.78 12.83
CA GLY A 406 -33.29 -3.91 13.49
C GLY A 406 -33.41 -3.70 14.99
N TYR A 407 -32.32 -3.31 15.64
CA TYR A 407 -32.29 -3.00 17.07
C TYR A 407 -33.36 -1.97 17.46
N HIS A 408 -33.44 -0.87 16.71
CA HIS A 408 -34.35 0.22 17.05
C HIS A 408 -35.80 -0.05 16.68
N THR A 409 -36.04 -0.70 15.55
CA THR A 409 -37.39 -1.03 15.11
C THR A 409 -38.04 -2.05 16.05
N ILE A 410 -37.26 -2.98 16.60
CA ILE A 410 -37.71 -3.91 17.64
C ILE A 410 -38.08 -3.14 18.92
N THR A 411 -37.21 -2.24 19.41
CA THR A 411 -37.53 -1.45 20.61
C THR A 411 -38.77 -0.57 20.42
N ALA A 412 -38.96 0.04 19.25
CA ALA A 412 -40.14 0.83 18.94
C ALA A 412 -41.40 -0.01 18.79
N ALA A 413 -41.32 -1.16 18.13
CA ALA A 413 -42.44 -2.08 17.96
C ALA A 413 -42.84 -2.78 19.27
N ALA A 414 -41.94 -2.87 20.25
CA ALA A 414 -42.23 -3.44 21.57
C ALA A 414 -43.05 -2.51 22.48
N THR A 415 -43.15 -1.22 22.15
CA THR A 415 -43.92 -0.24 22.95
C THR A 415 -45.40 -0.60 23.02
N ASN A 416 -46.01 -0.42 24.21
CA ASN A 416 -47.40 -0.82 24.47
C ASN A 416 -48.41 0.08 23.71
N PRO A 417 -49.26 -0.47 22.83
CA PRO A 417 -50.21 0.31 22.02
C PRO A 417 -51.22 1.12 22.85
N ALA A 418 -51.52 0.69 24.09
CA ALA A 418 -52.43 1.42 24.98
C ALA A 418 -51.88 2.80 25.43
N LYS A 419 -50.55 2.99 25.42
CA LYS A 419 -49.94 4.31 25.67
C LYS A 419 -49.95 5.21 24.44
N SER A 420 -49.81 4.64 23.24
CA SER A 420 -49.76 5.41 21.98
C SER A 420 -51.12 5.90 21.48
N LEU A 421 -52.22 5.25 21.88
CA LEU A 421 -53.58 5.67 21.55
C LEU A 421 -54.18 6.65 22.58
N ARG A 422 -53.58 6.76 23.76
CA ARG A 422 -54.09 7.58 24.89
C ARG A 422 -53.30 8.89 25.09
N SER A 423 -52.27 9.14 24.29
CA SER A 423 -51.39 10.32 24.40
C SER A 423 -51.83 11.51 23.53
N GLU A 424 -53.10 11.59 23.15
CA GLU A 424 -53.79 12.82 22.70
C GLU A 424 -55.11 12.95 23.45
#